data_AF-A0A7D4SHI6-F1
#
_entry.id   AF-A0A7D4SHI6-F1
#
_cell.length_a   1.000
_cell.length_b   1.000
_cell.length_c   1.000
_cell.angle_alpha   90.00
_cell.angle_beta   90.00
_cell.angle_gamma   90.00
#
_symmetry.space_group_name_H-M   'P 1'
#
loop_
_entity.id
_entity.type
_entity.pdbx_description
1 polymer ?
#
loop_
_entity_poly.entity_id
_entity_poly.type
_entity_poly.pdbx_seq_one_letter_code
_entity_poly.pdbx_strand_id
1 'polypeptide(L)' 'MSPAIKKALRNSALLAIIICALAIYQGESLLTAVLSLIFSFAIMLPAFWLSFRLTDKSRQKTLNDN' A
#
# COMPACT_ATOMS: atom_id res chain seq x y z
N MET A 1 6.86 -3.85 15.18
CA MET A 1 6.07 -3.46 14.00
C MET A 1 4.89 -4.42 13.84
N SER A 2 3.65 -3.93 13.88
CA SER A 2 2.46 -4.81 13.88
C SER A 2 2.33 -5.58 12.55
N PRO A 3 1.67 -6.76 12.54
CA PRO A 3 1.44 -7.52 11.30
C PRO A 3 0.75 -6.69 10.21
N ALA A 4 -0.19 -5.82 10.59
CA ALA A 4 -0.88 -4.90 9.69
C ALA A 4 0.09 -3.90 9.03
N ILE A 5 1.03 -3.31 9.77
CA ILE A 5 2.02 -2.38 9.20
C ILE A 5 2.97 -3.12 8.26
N LYS A 6 3.42 -4.34 8.61
CA LYS A 6 4.28 -5.15 7.72
C LYS A 6 3.58 -5.47 6.39
N LYS A 7 2.30 -5.86 6.44
CA LYS A 7 1.47 -6.09 5.24
C LYS A 7 1.27 -4.80 4.45
N ALA A 8 0.95 -3.70 5.11
CA ALA A 8 0.76 -2.39 4.46
C ALA A 8 2.02 -1.95 3.71
N LEU A 9 3.18 -2.06 4.35
CA LEU A 9 4.47 -1.67 3.77
C LEU A 9 4.79 -2.49 2.51
N ARG A 10 4.69 -3.82 2.58
CA ARG A 10 5.00 -4.69 1.43
C ARG A 10 4.07 -4.40 0.24
N ASN A 11 2.77 -4.31 0.48
CA ASN A 11 1.80 -4.12 -0.61
C ASN A 11 1.90 -2.72 -1.22
N SER A 12 2.07 -1.67 -0.40
CA SER A 12 2.24 -0.31 -0.91
C SER A 12 3.54 -0.16 -1.71
N ALA A 13 4.65 -0.74 -1.25
CA ALA A 13 5.93 -0.72 -1.98
C ALA A 13 5.81 -1.43 -3.34
N LEU A 14 5.20 -2.63 -3.35
CA LEU A 14 5.05 -3.41 -4.57
C LEU A 14 4.20 -2.68 -5.62
N LEU A 15 3.07 -2.09 -5.20
CA LEU A 15 2.23 -1.30 -6.11
C LEU A 15 2.89 -0.01 -6.57
N ALA A 16 3.61 0.69 -5.70
CA ALA A 16 4.35 1.89 -6.08
C ALA A 16 5.44 1.60 -7.12
N ILE A 17 6.12 0.46 -7.01
CA ILE A 17 7.09 -0.01 -8.01
C ILE A 17 6.39 -0.32 -9.33
N ILE A 18 5.24 -0.99 -9.30
CA ILE A 18 4.45 -1.26 -10.52
C ILE A 18 4.04 0.05 -11.21
N ILE A 19 3.56 1.03 -10.45
CA ILE A 19 3.18 2.35 -11.00
C ILE A 19 4.39 3.04 -11.63
N CYS A 20 5.55 3.00 -10.99
CA CYS A 20 6.79 3.54 -11.54
C CYS A 20 7.18 2.87 -12.86
N ALA A 21 7.15 1.53 -12.90
CA ALA A 21 7.44 0.77 -14.10
C ALA A 21 6.46 1.09 -15.24
N LEU A 22 5.17 1.27 -14.91
CA LEU A 22 4.15 1.67 -15.88
C LEU A 22 4.36 3.11 -16.38
N ALA A 23 4.79 4.03 -15.53
CA ALA A 23 5.10 5.40 -15.94
C ALA A 23 6.27 5.40 -16.94
N ILE A 24 7.35 4.67 -16.63
CA ILE A 24 8.49 4.51 -17.55
C ILE A 24 8.03 3.87 -18.86
N TYR A 25 7.20 2.83 -18.80
CA TYR A 25 6.66 2.16 -19.99
C TYR A 25 5.80 3.08 -20.87
N GLN A 26 5.08 4.03 -20.26
CA GLN A 26 4.28 5.04 -20.97
C GLN A 26 5.12 6.17 -21.60
N GLY A 27 6.44 6.15 -21.41
CA GLY A 27 7.35 7.18 -21.94
C GLY A 27 7.44 8.43 -21.06
N GLU A 28 6.97 8.37 -19.80
CA GLU A 28 7.15 9.47 -18.86
C GLU A 28 8.63 9.69 -18.52
N SER A 29 8.96 10.92 -18.11
CA SER A 29 10.31 11.22 -17.65
C SER A 29 10.67 10.41 -16.41
N LEU A 30 11.96 10.10 -16.24
CA LEU A 30 12.44 9.37 -15.07
C LEU A 30 12.09 10.10 -13.75
N LEU A 31 12.15 11.44 -13.77
CA LEU A 31 11.75 12.26 -12.64
C LEU A 31 10.25 12.09 -12.32
N THR A 32 9.38 12.13 -13.34
CA THR A 32 7.94 11.91 -13.18
C THR A 32 7.64 10.52 -12.62
N ALA A 33 8.33 9.49 -13.13
CA ALA A 33 8.15 8.12 -12.67
C ALA A 33 8.56 7.93 -11.20
N VAL A 34 9.70 8.50 -10.80
CA VAL A 34 10.17 8.46 -9.40
C VAL A 34 9.24 9.25 -8.47
N LEU A 35 8.77 10.43 -8.88
CA LEU A 35 7.80 11.20 -8.10
C LEU A 35 6.48 10.44 -7.96
N SER A 36 6.03 9.78 -9.04
CA SER A 36 4.83 8.93 -9.02
C SER A 36 4.98 7.75 -8.07
N LEU A 37 6.16 7.12 -8.01
CA LEU A 37 6.47 6.07 -7.03
C LEU A 37 6.31 6.59 -5.61
N ILE A 38 6.98 7.70 -5.28
CA ILE A 38 6.98 8.28 -3.93
C ILE A 38 5.56 8.67 -3.52
N PHE A 39 4.83 9.36 -4.40
CA PHE A 39 3.49 9.84 -4.13
C PHE A 39 2.50 8.68 -3.95
N SER A 40 2.56 7.69 -4.85
CA SER A 40 1.73 6.49 -4.77
C SER A 40 1.99 5.70 -3.49
N PHE A 41 3.26 5.54 -3.12
CA PHE A 41 3.65 4.88 -1.87
C PHE A 41 3.13 5.62 -0.64
N ALA A 42 3.32 6.94 -0.60
CA ALA A 42 2.91 7.80 0.51
C ALA A 42 1.39 7.77 0.76
N ILE A 43 0.57 7.61 -0.29
CA ILE A 43 -0.89 7.49 -0.18
C ILE A 43 -1.31 6.06 0.16
N MET A 44 -0.75 5.06 -0.51
CA MET A 44 -1.17 3.66 -0.32
C MET A 44 -0.79 3.10 1.04
N LEU A 45 0.35 3.50 1.59
CA LEU A 45 0.82 3.01 2.89
C LEU A 45 -0.20 3.27 4.03
N PRO A 46 -0.66 4.51 4.30
CA PRO A 46 -1.66 4.77 5.32
C PRO A 46 -3.03 4.15 4.98
N ALA A 47 -3.42 4.14 3.71
CA ALA A 47 -4.67 3.52 3.26
C ALA A 47 -4.71 2.01 3.57
N PHE A 48 -3.64 1.29 3.23
CA PHE A 48 -3.53 -0.14 3.51
C PHE A 48 -3.39 -0.44 4.99
N TRP A 49 -2.62 0.36 5.72
CA TRP A 49 -2.51 0.20 7.16
C TRP A 49 -3.88 0.32 7.84
N LEU A 50 -4.67 1.34 7.47
CA LEU A 50 -6.01 1.55 8.01
C LEU A 50 -6.94 0.39 7.63
N SER A 51 -6.93 -0.02 6.35
CA SER A 51 -7.75 -1.13 5.86
C SER A 51 -7.45 -2.44 6.62
N PHE A 52 -6.18 -2.78 6.81
CA PHE A 52 -5.79 -3.98 7.57
C PHE A 52 -6.15 -3.87 9.05
N ARG A 53 -6.01 -2.69 9.66
CA ARG A 53 -6.39 -2.48 11.06
C ARG A 53 -7.90 -2.66 11.28
N LEU A 54 -8.72 -2.16 10.35
CA LEU A 54 -10.18 -2.33 10.41
C LEU A 54 -10.59 -3.77 10.18
N THR A 55 -9.95 -4.45 9.22
CA THR A 55 -10.22 -5.85 8.91
C THR A 55 -9.88 -6.78 10.08
N ASP A 56 -8.73 -6.58 10.73
CA ASP A 56 -8.34 -7.34 11.92
C ASP A 56 -9.31 -7.10 13.08
N LYS A 57 -9.84 -5.87 13.24
CA LYS A 57 -10.85 -5.55 14.26
C LYS A 57 -12.18 -6.26 13.99
N SER A 58 -12.64 -6.29 12.74
CA SER A 58 -13.87 -7.00 12.36
C SER A 58 -13.75 -8.50 12.54
N ARG A 59 -12.61 -9.09 12.17
CA ARG A 59 -12.35 -10.53 12.31
C ARG A 59 -12.37 -10.99 13.77
N GLN A 60 -11.80 -10.20 14.69
CA GLN A 60 -11.84 -10.54 16.11
C GLN A 60 -13.25 -10.45 16.70
N LYS A 61 -14.10 -9.53 16.20
CA LYS A 61 -15.49 -9.44 16.62
C LYS A 61 -16.26 -10.71 16.23
N THR A 62 -16.14 -11.18 14.98
CA THR A 62 -16.84 -12.37 14.51
C THR A 62 -16.42 -13.65 15.24
N LEU A 63 -15.17 -13.75 15.71
CA LEU A 63 -14.69 -14.90 16.48
C LEU A 63 -15.18 -14.92 17.93
N ASN A 64 -15.61 -13.78 18.49
CA ASN A 64 -16.07 -13.68 19.88
C ASN A 64 -17.61 -13.79 19.99
N ASP A 65 -18.31 -13.67 18.87
CA ASP A 65 -19.77 -13.85 18.74
C ASP A 65 -20.16 -15.32 18.46
N ASN A 66 -19.18 -16.25 18.34
CA ASN A 66 -19.36 -17.70 18.20
C ASN A 66 -18.77 -18.44 19.41
#